data_AF-A0A1X9MEA1-F1
#
_entry.id   AF-A0A1X9MEA1-F1
#
_cell.length_a   1.000
_cell.length_b   1.000
_cell.length_c   1.000
_cell.angle_alpha   90.00
_cell.angle_beta   90.00
_cell.angle_gamma   90.00
#
_symmetry.space_group_name_H-M   'P 1'
#
loop_
_entity.id
_entity.type
_entity.pdbx_description
1 polymer ?
#
loop_
_entity_poly.entity_id
_entity_poly.type
_entity_poly.pdbx_seq_one_letter_code
_entity_poly.pdbx_strand_id
1 'polypeptide(L)'
;MPISNTDKLHLLRDLLQNQATENYMTTDEAAQIERLVSSLATDPSLQPVVQETLDLIQQKHQLNHEPFEQNDVEQWLNALSLE
;
A
#
# COMPACT_ATOMS: atom_id res chain seq x y z
N MET A 1 -15.13 1.47 -17.10
CA MET A 1 -13.74 1.10 -17.42
C MET A 1 -13.17 0.38 -16.21
N PRO A 2 -12.57 -0.80 -16.35
CA PRO A 2 -11.94 -1.46 -15.20
C PRO A 2 -10.76 -0.60 -14.76
N ILE A 3 -10.71 -0.25 -13.48
CA ILE A 3 -9.54 0.36 -12.84
C ILE A 3 -8.33 -0.54 -13.16
N SER A 4 -7.28 0.02 -13.76
CA SER A 4 -6.06 -0.74 -14.05
C SER A 4 -5.32 -1.02 -12.75
N ASN A 5 -4.51 -2.09 -12.71
CA ASN A 5 -3.70 -2.38 -11.53
C ASN A 5 -2.76 -1.22 -11.15
N THR A 6 -2.31 -0.46 -12.15
CA THR A 6 -1.56 0.79 -11.96
C THR A 6 -2.33 1.85 -11.16
N ASP A 7 -3.63 2.03 -11.43
CA ASP A 7 -4.47 2.96 -10.66
C ASP A 7 -4.62 2.53 -9.20
N LYS A 8 -4.74 1.22 -8.95
CA LYS A 8 -4.79 0.68 -7.58
C LYS A 8 -3.46 0.88 -6.85
N LEU A 9 -2.32 0.69 -7.53
CA LEU A 9 -0.99 0.94 -6.97
C LEU A 9 -0.79 2.42 -6.65
N HIS A 10 -1.23 3.32 -7.54
CA HIS A 10 -1.22 4.76 -7.30
C HIS A 10 -2.05 5.13 -6.08
N LEU A 11 -3.26 4.56 -5.96
CA LEU A 11 -4.13 4.81 -4.80
C LEU A 11 -3.51 4.27 -3.49
N LEU A 12 -2.93 3.08 -3.52
CA LEU A 12 -2.22 2.51 -2.38
C LEU A 12 -1.06 3.42 -1.95
N ARG A 13 -0.26 3.89 -2.92
CA ARG A 13 0.81 4.85 -2.68
C ARG A 13 0.30 6.15 -2.05
N ASP A 14 -0.79 6.70 -2.56
CA ASP A 14 -1.38 7.94 -2.04
C ASP A 14 -1.82 7.77 -0.58
N LEU A 15 -2.48 6.65 -0.25
CA LEU A 15 -2.90 6.31 1.12
C LEU A 15 -1.70 6.14 2.05
N LEU A 16 -0.64 5.45 1.61
CA LEU A 16 0.58 5.27 2.38
C LEU A 16 1.29 6.62 2.63
N GLN A 17 1.33 7.49 1.63
CA GLN A 17 1.96 8.81 1.73
C GLN A 17 1.14 9.77 2.62
N ASN A 18 -0.19 9.75 2.52
CA ASN A 18 -1.07 10.58 3.34
C ASN A 18 -0.93 10.22 4.81
N GLN A 19 -1.05 8.94 5.19
CA GLN A 19 -0.91 8.56 6.60
C GLN A 19 0.47 8.89 7.19
N ALA A 20 1.53 8.79 6.39
CA ALA A 20 2.89 9.11 6.82
C ALA A 20 3.08 10.62 7.02
N THR A 21 2.40 11.42 6.20
CA THR A 21 2.38 12.89 6.31
C THR A 21 1.55 13.33 7.51
N GLU A 22 0.35 12.77 7.66
CA GLU A 22 -0.60 13.11 8.72
C GLU A 22 -0.20 12.50 10.08
N ASN A 23 0.76 11.56 10.09
CA ASN A 23 1.15 10.78 11.26
C ASN A 23 -0.06 10.13 11.96
N TYR A 24 -1.04 9.74 11.16
CA TYR A 24 -2.30 9.19 11.61
C TYR A 24 -2.90 8.36 10.47
N MET A 25 -3.46 7.20 10.81
CA MET A 25 -4.20 6.37 9.88
C MET A 25 -5.62 6.17 10.42
N THR A 26 -6.64 6.38 9.61
CA THR A 26 -8.00 6.00 10.02
C THR A 26 -8.22 4.49 9.80
N THR A 27 -9.12 3.89 10.56
CA THR A 27 -9.57 2.51 10.30
C THR A 27 -10.14 2.30 8.89
N ASP A 28 -10.69 3.35 8.27
CA ASP A 28 -11.19 3.27 6.89
C ASP A 28 -10.03 3.17 5.89
N GLU A 29 -8.99 4.00 6.06
CA GLU A 29 -7.76 3.94 5.26
C GLU A 29 -7.03 2.61 5.43
N ALA A 30 -6.90 2.13 6.67
CA ALA A 30 -6.34 0.81 6.97
C ALA A 30 -7.11 -0.29 6.21
N ALA A 31 -8.44 -0.29 6.29
CA ALA A 31 -9.28 -1.24 5.57
C ALA A 31 -9.18 -1.08 4.03
N GLN A 32 -9.01 0.14 3.53
CA GLN A 32 -8.78 0.38 2.10
C GLN A 32 -7.44 -0.17 1.64
N ILE A 33 -6.37 0.07 2.40
CA ILE A 33 -5.03 -0.47 2.14
C ILE A 33 -5.09 -1.98 2.10
N GLU A 34 -5.69 -2.63 3.09
CA GLU A 34 -5.82 -4.09 3.12
C GLU A 34 -6.54 -4.66 1.89
N ARG A 35 -7.64 -4.02 1.46
CA ARG A 35 -8.40 -4.44 0.27
C ARG A 35 -7.60 -4.25 -1.01
N LEU A 36 -6.89 -3.12 -1.14
CA LEU A 36 -6.05 -2.84 -2.30
C LEU A 36 -4.89 -3.81 -2.36
N VAL A 37 -4.20 -4.01 -1.25
CA VAL A 37 -3.08 -4.95 -1.11
C VAL A 37 -3.51 -6.37 -1.44
N SER A 38 -4.63 -6.83 -0.87
CA SER A 38 -5.16 -8.17 -1.17
C SER A 38 -5.56 -8.32 -2.64
N SER A 39 -6.20 -7.31 -3.24
CA SER A 39 -6.58 -7.35 -4.65
C SER A 39 -5.36 -7.33 -5.58
N LEU A 40 -4.32 -6.59 -5.22
CA LEU A 40 -3.09 -6.49 -5.99
C LEU A 40 -2.23 -7.76 -5.83
N ALA A 41 -2.16 -8.32 -4.62
CA ALA A 41 -1.42 -9.56 -4.34
C ALA A 41 -1.96 -10.77 -5.14
N THR A 42 -3.27 -10.79 -5.42
CA THR A 42 -3.87 -11.81 -6.29
C THR A 42 -3.60 -11.62 -7.78
N ASP A 43 -2.96 -10.51 -8.17
CA ASP A 43 -2.72 -10.18 -9.57
C ASP A 43 -1.32 -10.62 -10.03
N PRO A 44 -1.23 -11.62 -10.93
CA PRO A 44 0.06 -12.15 -11.40
C PRO A 44 0.74 -11.27 -12.44
N SER A 45 0.12 -10.17 -12.89
CA SER A 45 0.72 -9.22 -13.83
C SER A 45 1.61 -8.18 -13.15
N LEU A 46 1.60 -8.15 -11.81
CA LEU A 46 2.47 -7.29 -11.02
C LEU A 46 3.90 -7.80 -10.99
N GLN A 47 4.84 -6.87 -10.84
CA GLN A 47 6.24 -7.21 -10.70
C GLN A 47 6.50 -7.92 -9.35
N PRO A 48 7.47 -8.84 -9.32
CA PRO A 48 7.80 -9.58 -8.09
C PRO A 48 8.16 -8.64 -6.93
N VAL A 49 8.90 -7.56 -7.20
CA VAL A 49 9.23 -6.54 -6.18
C VAL A 49 7.98 -5.87 -5.57
N VAL A 50 6.95 -5.66 -6.37
CA VAL A 50 5.67 -5.11 -5.91
C VAL A 50 4.94 -6.14 -5.05
N GLN A 51 4.90 -7.41 -5.48
CA GLN A 51 4.29 -8.47 -4.69
C GLN A 51 4.98 -8.67 -3.33
N GLU A 52 6.31 -8.64 -3.28
CA GLU A 52 7.07 -8.68 -2.02
C GLU A 52 6.72 -7.48 -1.12
N THR A 53 6.63 -6.28 -1.71
CA THR A 53 6.24 -5.08 -0.98
C THR A 53 4.82 -5.18 -0.40
N LEU A 54 3.88 -5.72 -1.17
CA LEU A 54 2.49 -5.92 -0.75
C LEU A 54 2.40 -6.91 0.42
N ASP A 55 3.18 -7.99 0.39
CA ASP A 55 3.25 -8.96 1.49
C ASP A 55 3.83 -8.32 2.76
N LEU A 56 4.90 -7.51 2.63
CA LEU A 56 5.48 -6.76 3.75
C LEU A 56 4.47 -5.77 4.36
N ILE A 57 3.74 -5.02 3.52
CA ILE A 57 2.68 -4.12 3.98
C ILE A 57 1.64 -4.94 4.76
N GLN A 58 1.19 -6.08 4.23
CA GLN A 58 0.19 -6.90 4.89
C GLN A 58 0.67 -7.49 6.22
N GLN A 59 1.94 -7.88 6.33
CA GLN A 59 2.52 -8.38 7.58
C GLN A 59 2.67 -7.29 8.64
N LYS A 60 3.01 -6.07 8.21
CA LYS A 60 3.13 -4.90 9.11
C LYS A 60 1.78 -4.24 9.38
N HIS A 61 0.79 -4.46 8.53
CA HIS A 61 -0.51 -3.82 8.61
C HIS A 61 -1.25 -4.25 9.87
N GLN A 62 -1.61 -3.26 10.66
CA GLN A 62 -2.51 -3.42 11.79
C GLN A 62 -3.75 -2.57 11.50
N LEU A 63 -4.92 -3.17 11.70
CA LEU A 63 -6.21 -2.50 11.56
C LEU A 63 -6.47 -1.62 12.80
N ASN A 64 -5.57 -0.67 13.03
CA ASN A 64 -5.57 0.29 14.12
C ASN A 64 -5.42 1.71 13.58
N HIS A 65 -5.28 2.68 14.48
CA HIS A 65 -5.07 4.09 14.11
C HIS A 65 -3.58 4.45 14.05
N GLU A 66 -2.70 3.46 14.18
CA GLU A 66 -1.26 3.66 14.19
C GLU A 66 -0.78 3.68 12.74
N PRO A 67 -0.20 4.80 12.27
CA PRO A 67 0.36 4.83 10.92
C PRO A 67 1.54 3.87 10.83
N PHE A 68 1.86 3.46 9.60
CA PHE A 68 3.10 2.75 9.35
C PHE A 68 4.33 3.62 9.66
N GLU A 69 5.41 2.95 10.05
CA GLU A 69 6.71 3.59 10.24
C GLU A 69 7.14 4.30 8.95
N GLN A 70 7.53 5.57 9.03
CA GLN A 70 7.91 6.36 7.84
C GLN A 70 8.99 5.66 7.00
N ASN A 71 9.96 5.02 7.65
CA ASN A 71 11.01 4.28 6.96
C ASN A 71 10.47 3.08 6.18
N ASP A 72 9.48 2.36 6.71
CA ASP A 72 8.81 1.27 5.98
C ASP A 72 8.01 1.84 4.80
N VAL A 73 7.25 2.92 5.02
CA VAL A 73 6.48 3.60 3.97
C VAL A 73 7.38 4.09 2.83
N GLU A 74 8.49 4.76 3.13
CA GLU A 74 9.42 5.24 2.12
C GLU A 74 10.03 4.09 1.30
N GLN A 75 10.37 2.97 1.94
CA GLN A 75 10.84 1.77 1.25
C GLN A 75 9.78 1.24 0.28
N TRP A 76 8.53 1.14 0.73
CA TRP A 76 7.42 0.67 -0.09
C TRP A 76 7.11 1.64 -1.23
N LEU A 77 7.10 2.94 -0.96
CA LEU A 77 6.91 3.98 -1.97
C LEU A 77 7.99 3.91 -3.06
N ASN A 78 9.25 3.67 -2.70
CA ASN A 78 10.33 3.47 -3.67
C ASN A 78 10.13 2.21 -4.50
N ALA A 79 9.71 1.10 -3.88
CA ALA A 79 9.45 -0.16 -4.59
C ALA A 79 8.22 -0.07 -5.52
N LEU A 80 7.21 0.72 -5.14
CA LEU A 80 6.00 0.99 -5.91
C LEU A 80 6.21 2.07 -6.98
N SER A 81 7.18 2.97 -6.79
CA SER A 81 7.54 4.01 -7.74
C SER A 81 8.47 3.42 -8.80
N LEU A 82 7.86 2.74 -9.77
CA LEU A 82 8.58 2.25 -10.94
C LEU A 82 8.94 3.42 -11.86
N GLU A 83 10.20 3.85 -11.83
CA GLU A 83 10.82 4.65 -12.90
C GLU A 83 11.37 3.75 -14.01
#